data_AF-A0A1A8CQU9-F1
#
_entry.id   AF-A0A1A8CQU9-F1
#
_cell.length_a   1.000
_cell.length_b   1.000
_cell.length_c   1.000
_cell.angle_alpha   90.00
_cell.angle_beta   90.00
_cell.angle_gamma   90.00
#
_symmetry.space_group_name_H-M   'P 1'
#
loop_
_entity.id
_entity.type
_entity.pdbx_description
1 polymer ?
#
loop_
_entity_poly.entity_id
_entity_poly.type
_entity_poly.pdbx_seq_one_letter_code
_entity_poly.pdbx_strand_id
1 'polypeptide(L)'
;SISREATKKKSILRRRRSKVQQQIHDRQSQVAELKLSDDLGGETPPAAQTQNNKLIGRLEEEICELQEKNQELEQLLQSEDHLRFIQVSTVSESQQAS
;
A
#
# COMPACT_ATOMS: atom_id res chain seq x y z
N SER A 1 19.89 20.24 7.39
CA SER A 1 19.94 19.37 8.57
C SER A 1 19.32 18.04 8.24
N ILE A 2 20.03 16.95 8.56
CA ILE A 2 19.69 15.56 8.28
C ILE A 2 18.29 15.20 8.84
N SER A 3 17.97 15.69 10.05
CA SER A 3 16.67 15.48 10.71
C SER A 3 15.47 16.05 9.90
N ARG A 4 15.65 17.22 9.26
CA ARG A 4 14.62 17.84 8.42
C ARG A 4 14.39 17.03 7.14
N GLU A 5 15.45 16.47 6.58
CA GLU A 5 15.38 15.65 5.36
C GLU A 5 14.70 14.30 5.63
N ALA A 6 15.05 13.63 6.74
CA ALA A 6 14.37 12.41 7.18
C ALA A 6 12.87 12.66 7.39
N THR A 7 12.49 13.72 8.09
CA THR A 7 11.07 14.04 8.30
C THR A 7 10.30 14.25 6.98
N LYS A 8 10.95 14.85 5.97
CA LYS A 8 10.37 14.99 4.63
C LYS A 8 10.21 13.64 3.93
N LYS A 9 11.26 12.79 3.94
CA LYS A 9 11.23 11.45 3.34
C LYS A 9 10.12 10.60 3.95
N LYS A 10 10.02 10.56 5.29
CA LYS A 10 8.92 9.91 6.00
C LYS A 10 7.54 10.39 5.57
N SER A 11 7.37 11.70 5.44
CA SER A 11 6.09 12.26 4.97
C SER A 11 5.74 11.82 3.55
N ILE A 12 6.73 11.71 2.66
CA ILE A 12 6.52 11.26 1.27
C ILE A 12 6.15 9.77 1.26
N LEU A 13 6.88 8.93 2.00
CA LEU A 13 6.60 7.50 2.11
C LEU A 13 5.20 7.23 2.66
N ARG A 14 4.79 7.95 3.72
CA ARG A 14 3.43 7.86 4.27
C ARG A 14 2.35 8.21 3.25
N ARG A 15 2.51 9.32 2.52
CA ARG A 15 1.56 9.72 1.47
C ARG A 15 1.47 8.68 0.36
N ARG A 16 2.61 8.13 -0.07
CA ARG A 16 2.66 7.10 -1.09
C ARG A 16 1.96 5.82 -0.62
N ARG A 17 2.20 5.41 0.63
CA ARG A 17 1.53 4.25 1.25
C ARG A 17 0.02 4.45 1.30
N SER A 18 -0.46 5.59 1.81
CA SER A 18 -1.90 5.89 1.85
C SER A 18 -2.55 5.82 0.46
N LYS A 19 -1.86 6.28 -0.59
CA LYS A 19 -2.36 6.19 -1.96
C LYS A 19 -2.45 4.73 -2.45
N VAL A 20 -1.45 3.90 -2.16
CA VAL A 20 -1.47 2.47 -2.50
C VAL A 20 -2.58 1.75 -1.74
N GLN A 21 -2.75 2.03 -0.45
CA GLN A 21 -3.84 1.47 0.36
C GLN A 21 -5.22 1.85 -0.18
N GLN A 22 -5.41 3.11 -0.60
CA GLN A 22 -6.64 3.53 -1.26
C GLN A 22 -6.87 2.76 -2.56
N GLN A 23 -5.83 2.60 -3.39
CA GLN A 23 -5.94 1.82 -4.63
C GLN A 23 -6.36 0.37 -4.34
N ILE A 24 -5.75 -0.29 -3.36
CA ILE A 24 -6.14 -1.66 -2.96
C ILE A 24 -7.63 -1.71 -2.60
N HIS A 25 -8.07 -0.79 -1.74
CA HIS A 25 -9.48 -0.72 -1.32
C HIS A 25 -10.42 -0.49 -2.51
N ASP A 26 -10.07 0.42 -3.42
CA ASP A 26 -10.89 0.72 -4.61
C ASP A 26 -11.03 -0.51 -5.53
N ARG A 27 -9.93 -1.25 -5.79
CA ARG A 27 -9.99 -2.49 -6.59
C ARG A 27 -10.81 -3.57 -5.87
N GLN A 28 -10.65 -3.70 -4.56
CA GLN A 28 -11.44 -4.66 -3.77
C GLN A 28 -12.94 -4.35 -3.84
N SER A 29 -13.33 -3.07 -3.79
CA SER A 29 -14.73 -2.65 -3.99
C SER A 29 -15.23 -3.03 -5.38
N GLN A 30 -14.45 -2.76 -6.43
CA GLN A 30 -14.81 -3.13 -7.80
C GLN A 30 -15.00 -4.64 -7.98
N VAL A 31 -14.11 -5.46 -7.40
CA VAL A 31 -14.25 -6.92 -7.42
C VAL A 31 -15.52 -7.36 -6.70
N ALA A 32 -15.83 -6.76 -5.55
CA ALA A 32 -17.05 -7.08 -4.79
C ALA A 32 -18.33 -6.70 -5.57
N GLU A 33 -18.35 -5.54 -6.21
CA GLU A 33 -19.46 -5.09 -7.06
C GLU A 33 -19.69 -6.03 -8.25
N LEU A 34 -18.62 -6.44 -8.94
CA LEU A 34 -18.72 -7.39 -10.05
C LEU A 34 -19.26 -8.75 -9.60
N LYS A 35 -18.76 -9.27 -8.47
CA LYS A 35 -19.24 -10.54 -7.89
C LYS A 35 -20.71 -10.46 -7.50
N LEU A 36 -21.14 -9.36 -6.87
CA LEU A 36 -22.55 -9.13 -6.52
C LEU A 36 -23.45 -9.00 -7.75
N SER A 37 -22.97 -8.36 -8.82
CA SER A 37 -23.74 -8.22 -10.06
C SER A 37 -24.00 -9.57 -10.75
N ASP A 38 -23.07 -10.52 -10.64
CA ASP A 38 -23.22 -11.89 -11.13
C ASP A 38 -24.21 -12.70 -10.28
N ASP A 39 -24.25 -12.48 -8.96
CA ASP A 39 -25.17 -13.18 -8.03
C ASP A 39 -26.60 -12.66 -8.08
N LEU A 40 -26.80 -11.36 -8.34
CA LEU A 40 -28.12 -10.70 -8.32
C LEU A 40 -28.82 -10.64 -9.69
N GLY A 41 -28.08 -10.86 -10.78
CA GLY A 41 -28.62 -10.87 -12.15
C GLY A 41 -29.10 -12.27 -12.54
N GLY A 42 -30.41 -12.47 -12.68
CA GLY A 42 -30.94 -13.67 -13.34
C GLY A 42 -30.34 -13.82 -14.76
N GLU A 43 -30.03 -15.06 -15.16
CA GLU A 43 -29.41 -15.45 -16.44
C GLU A 43 -28.55 -14.36 -17.10
N THR A 44 -27.46 -13.97 -16.44
CA THR A 44 -26.39 -13.21 -17.10
C THR A 44 -25.91 -14.04 -18.31
N PRO A 45 -25.87 -13.48 -19.53
CA PRO A 45 -25.41 -14.22 -20.68
C PRO A 45 -24.00 -14.79 -20.44
N PRO A 46 -23.70 -16.04 -20.82
CA PRO A 46 -22.39 -16.67 -20.56
C PRO A 46 -21.19 -15.85 -21.02
N ALA A 47 -21.37 -15.04 -22.08
CA ALA A 47 -20.38 -14.11 -22.57
C ALA A 47 -20.08 -12.96 -21.59
N ALA A 48 -21.10 -12.38 -20.96
CA ALA A 48 -20.96 -11.32 -19.97
C ALA A 48 -20.28 -11.84 -18.69
N GLN A 49 -20.67 -13.03 -18.23
CA GLN A 49 -20.04 -13.70 -17.09
C GLN A 49 -18.56 -14.03 -17.36
N THR A 50 -18.24 -14.50 -18.58
CA THR A 50 -16.84 -14.72 -18.99
C THR A 50 -16.03 -13.42 -18.97
N GLN A 51 -16.62 -12.30 -19.38
CA GLN A 51 -15.95 -11.00 -19.34
C GLN A 51 -15.75 -10.50 -17.90
N ASN A 52 -16.75 -10.65 -17.03
CA ASN A 52 -16.67 -10.31 -15.61
C ASN A 52 -15.55 -11.11 -14.92
N ASN A 53 -15.49 -12.42 -15.13
CA ASN A 53 -14.45 -13.27 -14.55
C ASN A 53 -13.04 -12.88 -15.01
N LYS A 54 -12.86 -12.52 -16.29
CA LYS A 54 -11.58 -12.00 -16.79
C LYS A 54 -11.20 -10.67 -16.14
N LEU A 55 -12.17 -9.79 -15.93
CA LEU A 55 -11.94 -8.50 -15.28
C LEU A 55 -11.59 -8.70 -13.80
N ILE A 56 -12.32 -9.56 -13.09
CA ILE A 56 -12.03 -9.94 -11.70
C ILE A 56 -10.61 -10.47 -11.58
N GLY A 57 -10.20 -11.41 -12.45
CA GLY A 57 -8.85 -11.96 -12.41
C GLY A 57 -7.75 -10.91 -12.56
N ARG A 58 -7.93 -9.93 -13.47
CA ARG A 58 -6.97 -8.81 -13.62
C ARG A 58 -6.94 -7.89 -12.40
N LEU A 59 -8.10 -7.63 -11.79
CA LEU A 59 -8.18 -6.81 -10.58
C LEU A 59 -7.53 -7.52 -9.38
N GLU A 60 -7.70 -8.84 -9.27
CA GLU A 60 -7.05 -9.66 -8.24
C GLU A 60 -5.53 -9.67 -8.40
N GLU A 61 -5.02 -9.77 -9.63
CA GLU A 61 -3.59 -9.62 -9.93
C GLU A 61 -3.06 -8.22 -9.55
N GLU A 62 -3.78 -7.15 -9.93
CA GLU A 62 -3.39 -5.79 -9.55
C GLU A 62 -3.41 -5.57 -8.04
N ILE A 63 -4.36 -6.18 -7.31
CA ILE A 63 -4.40 -6.15 -5.84
C ILE A 63 -3.14 -6.81 -5.26
N CYS A 64 -2.72 -7.96 -5.78
CA CYS A 64 -1.49 -8.64 -5.32
C CYS A 64 -0.26 -7.75 -5.49
N GLU A 65 -0.06 -7.16 -6.67
CA GLU A 65 1.07 -6.24 -6.93
C GLU A 65 1.03 -5.01 -6.00
N LEU A 66 -0.15 -4.45 -5.78
CA LEU A 66 -0.33 -3.31 -4.88
C LEU A 66 -0.05 -3.69 -3.42
N GLN A 67 -0.41 -4.92 -3.00
CA GLN A 67 -0.12 -5.43 -1.66
C GLN A 67 1.38 -5.61 -1.44
N GLU A 68 2.11 -6.18 -2.41
CA GLU A 68 3.57 -6.29 -2.36
C GLU A 68 4.21 -4.92 -2.18
N LYS A 69 3.82 -3.95 -3.02
CA LYS A 69 4.29 -2.57 -2.93
C LYS A 69 3.94 -1.89 -1.61
N ASN A 70 2.76 -2.17 -1.05
CA ASN A 70 2.37 -1.66 0.26
C ASN A 70 3.26 -2.22 1.37
N GLN A 71 3.63 -3.51 1.30
CA GLN A 71 4.55 -4.15 2.23
C GLN A 71 5.97 -3.58 2.11
N GLU A 72 6.47 -3.35 0.90
CA GLU A 72 7.76 -2.66 0.70
C GLU A 72 7.78 -1.27 1.34
N LEU A 73 6.70 -0.49 1.15
CA LEU A 73 6.59 0.85 1.75
C LEU A 73 6.52 0.81 3.28
N GLU A 74 5.90 -0.23 3.86
CA GLU A 74 5.89 -0.45 5.30
C GLU A 74 7.29 -0.77 5.84
N GLN A 75 8.03 -1.65 5.17
CA GLN A 75 9.42 -1.96 5.53
C GLN A 75 10.33 -0.73 5.43
N LEU A 76 10.15 0.10 4.39
CA LEU A 76 10.88 1.35 4.25
C LEU A 76 10.58 2.34 5.40
N LEU A 77 9.31 2.45 5.82
CA LEU A 77 8.95 3.28 6.97
C LEU A 77 9.57 2.78 8.28
N GLN A 78 9.59 1.46 8.49
CA GLN A 78 10.21 0.86 9.67
C GLN A 78 11.73 1.06 9.69
N SER A 79 12.41 0.87 8.56
CA SER A 79 13.85 1.08 8.46
C SER A 79 14.24 2.55 8.68
N GLU A 80 13.44 3.50 8.17
CA GLU A 80 13.64 4.93 8.46
C GLU A 80 13.51 5.24 9.96
N ASP A 81 12.58 4.60 10.66
CA ASP A 81 12.40 4.76 12.09
C ASP A 81 13.58 4.18 12.91
N HIS A 82 14.09 3.01 12.52
CA HIS A 82 15.30 2.45 13.13
C HIS A 82 16.53 3.34 12.91
N LEU A 83 16.73 3.86 11.69
CA LEU A 83 17.84 4.77 11.39
C LEU A 83 17.76 6.05 12.23
N ARG A 84 16.55 6.60 12.39
CA ARG A 84 16.35 7.80 13.21
C ARG A 84 16.60 7.53 14.69
N PHE A 85 16.19 6.37 15.20
CA PHE A 85 16.51 5.95 16.57
C PHE A 85 18.02 5.91 16.81
N ILE A 86 18.78 5.24 15.93
CA ILE A 86 20.24 5.15 16.03
C ILE A 86 20.89 6.54 15.99
N GLN A 87 20.46 7.42 15.07
CA GLN A 87 20.98 8.78 14.97
C GLN A 87 20.73 9.62 16.24
N VAL A 88 19.59 9.45 16.90
CA VAL A 88 19.30 10.17 18.16
C VAL A 88 20.19 9.63 19.28
N SER A 89 20.38 8.31 19.35
CA SER A 89 21.21 7.68 20.38
C SER A 89 22.69 8.06 20.28
N THR A 90 23.27 8.05 19.08
CA THR A 90 24.69 8.39 18.88
C THR A 90 25.00 9.87 19.15
N VAL A 91 24.07 10.77 18.82
CA VAL A 91 24.20 12.20 19.15
C VAL A 91 24.09 12.45 20.66
N SER A 92 23.30 11.64 21.37
CA SER A 92 23.12 11.76 22.82
C SER A 92 24.37 11.28 23.60
N GLU A 93 25.02 10.21 23.14
CA GLU A 93 26.27 9.70 23.73
C GLU A 93 27.44 10.68 23.54
N SER A 94 27.48 11.36 22.39
CA SER A 94 28.52 12.35 22.06
C SER A 94 28.47 13.61 22.94
N GLN A 95 27.32 13.94 23.51
CA GLN A 95 27.12 15.12 24.37
C GLN A 95 27.37 14.85 25.85
N GLN A 96 27.46 13.59 26.28
CA GLN A 96 27.79 13.23 27.66
C GLN A 96 29.30 13.01 27.89
N ALA A 97 30.10 12.95 26.81
CA ALA A 97 31.54 12.73 26.84
C ALA A 97 32.37 14.03 26.65
N SER A 98 31.77 15.21 26.80
CA SER A 98 32.43 16.53 26.77
C SER A 98 32.04 17.35 27.99
#